data_AF-A0A850L2X5-F1
#
_entry.id   AF-A0A850L2X5-F1
#
_cell.length_a   1.000
_cell.length_b   1.000
_cell.length_c   1.000
_cell.angle_alpha   90.00
_cell.angle_beta   90.00
_cell.angle_gamma   90.00
#
_symmetry.space_group_name_H-M   'P 1'
#
loop_
_entity.id
_entity.type
_entity.pdbx_description
1 polymer ?
#
loop_
_entity_poly.entity_id
_entity_poly.type
_entity_poly.pdbx_seq_one_letter_code
_entity_poly.pdbx_strand_id
1 'polypeptide(L)'
;YLYWIKDYIRFNNYEHPQNLTEKDVSDYLTHLAVTRNVSISTQKIALNAIVFLYKRIIKNPLGQLTDIQRSKKPVKLPTVFTRDEINNIFTHLSGEYAVKALAHPCASYTHVMNKGANAVKSPLDNL
;
A
#
# COMPACT_ATOMS: atom_id res chain seq x y z
N TYR A 1 -5.01 -6.47 -6.43
CA TYR A 1 -5.39 -7.83 -6.01
C TYR A 1 -5.05 -8.84 -7.08
N LEU A 2 -5.72 -8.83 -8.24
CA LEU A 2 -5.46 -9.78 -9.34
C LEU A 2 -3.98 -9.88 -9.76
N TYR A 3 -3.29 -8.75 -9.86
CA TYR A 3 -1.85 -8.72 -10.15
C TYR A 3 -1.03 -9.59 -9.18
N TRP A 4 -1.22 -9.40 -7.88
CA TRP A 4 -0.47 -10.12 -6.84
C TRP A 4 -0.84 -11.59 -6.75
N ILE A 5 -2.10 -11.93 -7.03
CA ILE A 5 -2.55 -13.32 -7.11
C ILE A 5 -1.86 -14.02 -8.29
N LYS A 6 -1.82 -13.37 -9.46
CA LYS A 6 -1.15 -13.92 -10.65
C LYS A 6 0.37 -14.07 -10.42
N ASP A 7 0.99 -13.09 -9.79
CA ASP A 7 2.42 -13.11 -9.48
C ASP A 7 2.76 -14.22 -8.46
N TYR A 8 1.92 -14.41 -7.44
CA TYR A 8 2.02 -15.52 -6.48
C TYR A 8 1.92 -16.90 -7.15
N ILE A 9 0.94 -17.09 -8.04
CA ILE A 9 0.79 -18.35 -8.79
C ILE A 9 2.03 -18.62 -9.65
N ARG A 10 2.57 -17.58 -10.32
CA ARG A 10 3.79 -17.70 -11.12
C ARG A 10 5.02 -18.04 -10.29
N PHE A 11 5.16 -17.44 -9.11
CA PHE A 11 6.25 -17.72 -8.18
C PHE A 11 6.25 -19.20 -7.76
N ASN A 12 5.07 -19.79 -7.57
CA ASN A 12 4.91 -21.20 -7.22
C ASN A 12 4.79 -22.11 -8.45
N ASN A 13 5.41 -21.76 -9.58
CA ASN A 13 5.44 -22.56 -10.80
C ASN A 13 4.07 -22.98 -11.35
N TYR A 14 3.06 -22.09 -11.22
CA TYR A 14 1.68 -22.34 -11.65
C TYR A 14 0.96 -23.45 -10.89
N GLU A 15 1.49 -23.86 -9.72
CA GLU A 15 0.81 -24.79 -8.83
C GLU A 15 -0.53 -24.21 -8.38
N HIS A 16 -1.55 -25.07 -8.30
CA HIS A 16 -2.88 -24.62 -7.92
C HIS A 16 -2.87 -24.16 -6.44
N PRO A 17 -3.38 -22.96 -6.10
CA PRO A 17 -3.34 -22.44 -4.73
C PRO A 17 -3.96 -23.31 -3.63
N GLN A 18 -4.79 -24.31 -3.98
CA GLN A 18 -5.29 -25.29 -3.00
C GLN A 18 -4.23 -26.27 -2.51
N ASN A 19 -3.19 -26.53 -3.31
CA ASN A 19 -2.10 -27.44 -2.97
C ASN A 19 -0.95 -26.71 -2.27
N LEU A 20 -1.01 -25.37 -2.21
CA LEU A 20 -0.02 -24.53 -1.57
C LEU A 20 -0.37 -24.28 -0.11
N THR A 21 0.66 -24.24 0.71
CA THR A 21 0.61 -24.12 2.17
C THR A 21 0.93 -22.69 2.63
N GLU A 22 0.75 -22.43 3.92
CA GLU A 22 1.16 -21.20 4.59
C GLU A 22 2.64 -20.88 4.38
N LYS A 23 3.49 -21.90 4.25
CA LYS A 23 4.92 -21.75 4.01
C LYS A 23 5.19 -21.09 2.66
N ASP A 24 4.47 -21.50 1.61
CA ASP A 24 4.62 -20.95 0.26
C ASP A 24 4.21 -19.47 0.21
N VAL A 25 3.21 -19.10 1.02
CA VAL A 25 2.81 -17.70 1.21
C VAL A 25 3.92 -16.90 1.90
N SER A 26 4.50 -17.44 2.98
CA SER A 26 5.61 -16.78 3.69
C SER A 26 6.85 -16.64 2.81
N ASP A 27 7.21 -17.67 2.05
CA ASP A 27 8.35 -17.68 1.14
C ASP A 27 8.17 -16.65 0.02
N TYR A 28 6.96 -16.56 -0.56
CA TYR A 28 6.64 -15.52 -1.55
C TYR A 28 6.73 -14.10 -0.96
N LEU A 29 6.18 -13.86 0.22
CA LEU A 29 6.22 -12.55 0.86
C LEU A 29 7.64 -12.14 1.24
N THR A 30 8.48 -13.10 1.64
CA THR A 30 9.91 -12.91 1.89
C THR A 30 10.66 -12.61 0.59
N HIS A 31 10.38 -13.33 -0.50
CA HIS A 31 10.92 -13.03 -1.83
C HIS A 31 10.57 -11.60 -2.29
N LEU A 32 9.34 -11.14 -2.03
CA LEU A 32 8.95 -9.76 -2.32
C LEU A 32 9.78 -8.74 -1.51
N ALA A 33 10.00 -9.00 -0.23
CA ALA A 33 10.75 -8.11 0.65
C ALA A 33 12.26 -8.09 0.36
N VAL A 34 12.87 -9.25 0.14
CA VAL A 34 14.33 -9.40 0.02
C VAL A 34 14.78 -9.24 -1.43
N THR A 35 14.24 -10.05 -2.35
CA THR A 35 14.68 -10.09 -3.75
C THR A 35 14.11 -8.94 -4.56
N ARG A 36 12.81 -8.66 -4.41
CA ARG A 36 12.14 -7.59 -5.17
C ARG A 36 12.20 -6.23 -4.46
N ASN A 37 12.70 -6.21 -3.22
CA ASN A 37 12.88 -5.01 -2.41
C ASN A 37 11.63 -4.09 -2.42
N VAL A 38 10.43 -4.67 -2.33
CA VAL A 38 9.19 -3.89 -2.38
C VAL A 38 9.02 -3.07 -1.10
N SER A 39 8.19 -2.02 -1.11
CA SER A 39 7.88 -1.29 0.11
C SER A 39 7.01 -2.11 1.06
N ILE A 40 6.93 -1.68 2.33
CA ILE A 40 6.03 -2.28 3.33
C ILE A 40 4.57 -2.22 2.87
N SER A 41 4.13 -1.08 2.31
CA SER A 41 2.76 -0.93 1.81
C SER A 41 2.46 -1.87 0.66
N THR A 42 3.41 -2.05 -0.26
CA THR A 42 3.30 -3.00 -1.36
C THR A 42 3.20 -4.45 -0.85
N GLN A 43 4.06 -4.85 0.09
CA GLN A 43 4.02 -6.18 0.69
C GLN A 43 2.68 -6.44 1.40
N LYS A 44 2.13 -5.44 2.12
CA LYS A 44 0.80 -5.52 2.75
C LYS A 44 -0.31 -5.73 1.72
N ILE A 45 -0.29 -5.01 0.59
CA ILE A 45 -1.29 -5.18 -0.47
C ILE A 45 -1.19 -6.59 -1.08
N ALA A 46 0.02 -7.13 -1.25
CA ALA A 46 0.22 -8.49 -1.73
C ALA A 46 -0.33 -9.54 -0.76
N LEU A 47 -0.02 -9.42 0.54
CA LEU A 47 -0.58 -10.26 1.60
C LEU A 47 -2.11 -10.23 1.60
N ASN A 48 -2.70 -9.03 1.58
CA ASN A 48 -4.16 -8.89 1.58
C ASN A 48 -4.80 -9.52 0.35
N ALA A 49 -4.14 -9.48 -0.81
CA ALA A 49 -4.61 -10.14 -2.02
C ALA A 49 -4.62 -11.67 -1.89
N ILE A 50 -3.58 -12.25 -1.28
CA ILE A 50 -3.49 -13.69 -1.05
C ILE A 50 -4.51 -14.13 0.01
N VAL A 51 -4.61 -13.42 1.13
CA VAL A 51 -5.63 -13.72 2.16
C VAL A 51 -7.05 -13.66 1.57
N PHE A 52 -7.32 -12.69 0.69
CA PHE A 52 -8.60 -12.60 -0.02
C PHE A 52 -8.85 -13.83 -0.91
N LEU A 53 -7.85 -14.29 -1.67
CA LEU A 53 -7.93 -15.48 -2.51
C LEU A 53 -8.34 -16.71 -1.68
N TYR A 54 -7.62 -16.98 -0.59
CA TYR A 54 -7.88 -18.14 0.26
C TYR A 54 -9.24 -18.06 0.98
N LYS A 55 -9.58 -16.87 1.52
CA LYS A 55 -10.82 -16.68 2.28
C LYS A 55 -12.08 -16.68 1.42
N ARG A 56 -12.04 -16.07 0.22
CA ARG A 56 -13.25 -15.82 -0.58
C ARG A 56 -13.41 -16.74 -1.77
N ILE A 57 -12.31 -17.13 -2.41
CA ILE A 57 -12.35 -17.89 -3.66
C ILE A 57 -12.16 -19.38 -3.36
N ILE A 58 -11.06 -19.74 -2.68
CA ILE A 58 -10.73 -21.13 -2.36
C ILE A 58 -11.61 -21.67 -1.22
N LYS A 59 -12.09 -20.77 -0.34
CA LYS A 59 -12.85 -21.11 0.88
C LYS A 59 -12.08 -22.01 1.86
N ASN A 60 -10.76 -21.99 1.78
CA ASN A 60 -9.86 -22.61 2.75
C ASN A 60 -9.02 -21.49 3.38
N PRO A 61 -9.39 -20.94 4.54
CA PRO A 61 -8.66 -19.84 5.15
C PRO A 61 -7.27 -20.33 5.58
N LEU A 62 -6.24 -19.55 5.24
CA LEU A 62 -4.88 -19.78 5.72
C LEU A 62 -4.86 -19.79 7.26
N GLY A 63 -4.08 -20.69 7.83
CA GLY A 63 -3.75 -20.71 9.24
C GLY A 63 -2.80 -19.58 9.65
N GLN A 64 -1.97 -19.85 10.65
CA GLN A 64 -1.04 -18.86 11.17
C GLN A 64 0.21 -18.77 10.27
N LEU A 65 0.42 -17.62 9.63
CA LEU A 65 1.61 -17.37 8.83
C LEU A 65 2.81 -17.08 9.75
N THR A 66 3.71 -18.05 9.90
CA THR A 66 5.00 -17.88 10.60
C THR A 66 6.10 -17.48 9.63
N ASP A 67 7.16 -16.84 10.13
CA ASP A 67 8.39 -16.52 9.39
C ASP A 67 8.30 -15.52 8.22
N ILE A 68 7.34 -14.59 8.23
CA ILE A 68 7.30 -13.52 7.21
C ILE A 68 8.40 -12.49 7.46
N GLN A 69 9.40 -12.44 6.57
CA GLN A 69 10.37 -11.35 6.58
C GLN A 69 9.72 -10.08 6.02
N ARG A 70 9.52 -9.08 6.88
CA ARG A 70 8.93 -7.80 6.47
C ARG A 70 9.94 -6.92 5.75
N SER A 71 9.46 -6.19 4.74
CA SER A 71 10.25 -5.13 4.10
C SER A 71 10.67 -4.09 5.13
N LYS A 72 11.92 -3.62 5.04
CA LYS A 72 12.48 -2.58 5.92
C LYS A 72 12.64 -1.23 5.21
N LYS A 73 12.02 -1.06 4.03
CA LYS A 73 12.18 0.18 3.26
C LYS A 73 11.69 1.40 4.05
N PRO A 74 12.50 2.47 4.17
CA PRO A 74 12.12 3.66 4.92
C PRO A 74 10.91 4.33 4.27
N VAL A 75 9.96 4.75 5.10
CA VAL A 75 8.78 5.50 4.66
C VAL A 75 9.21 6.92 4.33
N LYS A 76 9.06 7.34 3.06
CA LYS A 76 9.20 8.76 2.70
C LYS A 76 8.02 9.50 3.32
N LEU A 77 8.31 10.52 4.14
CA LEU A 77 7.28 11.40 4.66
C LEU A 77 6.65 12.16 3.49
N PRO A 78 5.32 12.25 3.40
CA PRO A 78 4.68 13.07 2.39
C PRO A 78 5.10 14.52 2.61
N THR A 79 5.76 15.11 1.62
CA THR A 79 6.05 16.54 1.60
C THR A 79 4.78 17.27 1.20
N VAL A 80 4.25 18.08 2.11
CA VAL A 80 3.11 18.95 1.82
C VAL A 80 3.61 20.23 1.16
N PHE A 81 2.93 20.68 0.11
CA PHE A 81 3.20 21.99 -0.46
C PHE A 81 2.68 23.08 0.48
N THR A 82 3.49 24.12 0.65
CA THR A 82 3.08 25.35 1.32
C THR A 82 2.04 26.10 0.48
N ARG A 83 1.30 27.01 1.11
CA ARG A 83 0.29 27.82 0.42
C ARG A 83 0.88 28.63 -0.73
N ASP A 84 2.12 29.11 -0.58
CA ASP A 84 2.81 29.92 -1.58
C ASP A 84 3.28 29.06 -2.77
N GLU A 85 3.78 27.85 -2.52
CA GLU A 85 4.11 26.89 -3.59
C GLU A 85 2.88 26.51 -4.40
N ILE A 86 1.74 26.28 -3.73
CA ILE A 86 0.47 25.98 -4.38
C ILE A 86 0.05 27.16 -5.28
N ASN A 87 0.06 28.39 -4.77
CA ASN A 87 -0.27 29.59 -5.55
C ASN A 87 0.65 29.76 -6.75
N ASN A 88 1.95 29.49 -6.61
CA ASN A 88 2.91 29.58 -7.70
C ASN A 88 2.72 28.46 -8.75
N ILE A 89 2.24 27.28 -8.37
CA ILE A 89 1.86 26.24 -9.34
C ILE A 89 0.61 26.69 -10.11
N PHE A 90 -0.37 27.28 -9.42
CA PHE A 90 -1.60 27.78 -10.04
C PHE A 90 -1.36 28.89 -11.07
N THR A 91 -0.36 29.77 -10.88
CA THR A 91 -0.03 30.82 -11.85
C THR A 91 0.58 30.28 -13.15
N HIS A 92 1.12 29.05 -13.14
CA HIS A 92 1.71 28.38 -14.30
C HIS A 92 0.78 27.35 -14.96
N LEU A 93 -0.40 27.11 -14.39
CA LEU A 93 -1.42 26.24 -15.00
C LEU A 93 -2.35 27.07 -15.91
N SER A 94 -2.37 26.77 -17.21
CA SER A 94 -3.24 27.42 -18.18
C SER A 94 -4.35 26.48 -18.70
N GLY A 95 -5.52 27.04 -19.04
CA GLY A 95 -6.62 26.31 -19.71
C GLY A 95 -7.47 25.45 -18.76
N GLU A 96 -8.03 24.35 -19.28
CA GLU A 96 -8.98 23.48 -18.55
C GLU A 96 -8.42 22.86 -17.24
N TYR A 97 -7.09 22.79 -17.11
CA TYR A 97 -6.44 22.29 -15.90
C TYR A 97 -6.54 23.28 -14.74
N ALA A 98 -6.59 24.59 -15.01
CA ALA A 98 -6.74 25.62 -13.99
C ALA A 98 -8.14 25.59 -13.37
N VAL A 99 -9.19 25.45 -14.20
CA VAL A 99 -10.58 25.37 -13.72
C VAL A 99 -10.86 24.08 -12.93
N LYS A 100 -10.27 22.94 -13.28
CA LYS A 100 -10.40 21.69 -12.47
C LYS A 100 -9.68 21.78 -11.14
N ALA A 101 -8.53 22.43 -11.09
CA ALA A 101 -7.75 22.60 -9.88
C ALA A 101 -8.40 23.64 -8.92
N LEU A 102 -9.13 24.63 -9.44
CA LEU A 102 -9.95 25.56 -8.66
C LEU A 102 -11.31 24.98 -8.24
N ALA A 103 -11.88 24.03 -9.00
CA ALA A 103 -13.19 23.41 -8.71
C ALA A 103 -13.15 22.33 -7.61
N HIS A 104 -11.97 21.79 -7.30
CA HIS A 104 -11.77 20.84 -6.21
C HIS A 104 -10.70 21.30 -5.19
N PRO A 105 -10.85 22.46 -4.53
CA PRO A 105 -9.86 22.94 -3.56
C PRO A 105 -9.96 22.19 -2.21
N CYS A 106 -10.91 21.28 -2.03
CA CYS A 106 -11.20 20.63 -0.75
C CYS A 106 -11.25 19.10 -0.88
N ALA A 107 -10.09 18.46 -1.05
CA ALA A 107 -9.93 17.02 -0.79
C ALA A 107 -8.47 16.55 -0.66
N SER A 108 -7.49 17.44 -0.45
CA SER A 108 -6.10 17.02 -0.29
C SER A 108 -5.45 17.72 0.91
N TYR A 109 -5.29 16.95 1.98
CA TYR A 109 -4.16 17.06 2.91
C TYR A 109 -4.12 18.21 3.95
N THR A 110 -5.24 18.63 4.54
CA THR A 110 -5.17 19.45 5.78
C THR A 110 -4.82 18.65 7.03
N HIS A 111 -4.71 17.32 6.96
CA HIS A 111 -4.56 16.47 8.15
C HIS A 111 -3.12 16.08 8.54
N VAL A 112 -2.09 16.74 7.99
CA VAL A 112 -0.70 16.54 8.43
C VAL A 112 -0.06 17.88 8.68
N MET A 113 -0.50 18.54 9.75
CA MET A 113 0.25 19.63 10.36
C MET A 113 0.45 19.33 11.84
N ASN A 114 1.74 19.33 12.22
CA ASN A 114 2.28 19.42 13.58
C ASN A 114 2.61 18.10 14.30
N LYS A 115 3.80 17.54 13.99
CA LYS A 115 4.55 16.70 14.95
C LYS A 115 5.28 17.60 15.94
N GLY A 116 4.52 18.20 16.83
CA GLY A 116 4.96 18.87 18.05
C GLY A 116 4.07 18.43 19.22
N ALA A 117 4.35 18.89 20.44
CA ALA A 117 3.74 18.43 21.71
C ALA A 117 2.19 18.47 21.81
N ASN A 118 1.48 18.94 20.78
CA ASN A 118 0.03 18.95 20.62
C ASN A 118 -0.43 18.07 19.45
N ALA A 119 0.05 16.82 19.36
CA ALA A 119 -0.41 15.89 18.34
C ALA A 119 -1.85 15.43 18.63
N VAL A 120 -2.79 15.74 17.72
CA VAL A 120 -4.13 15.16 17.75
C VAL A 120 -4.04 13.76 17.15
N LYS A 121 -4.32 12.73 17.96
CA LYS A 121 -4.35 11.32 17.55
C LYS A 121 -5.34 11.12 16.40
N SER A 122 -4.90 10.43 15.35
CA SER A 122 -5.77 10.08 14.23
C SER A 122 -6.76 8.98 14.65
N PRO A 123 -8.04 9.05 14.25
CA PRO A 123 -9.00 7.97 14.47
C PRO A 123 -8.59 6.62 13.85
N LEU A 124 -7.57 6.62 12.97
CA LEU A 124 -7.03 5.44 12.31
C LEU A 124 -5.81 4.84 13.04
N ASP A 125 -5.29 5.51 14.07
CA ASP A 125 -4.14 5.00 14.84
C ASP A 125 -4.52 3.81 15.74
N ASN A 126 -5.83 3.53 15.89
CA ASN A 126 -6.40 2.42 16.67
C ASN A 126 -7.00 1.29 15.80
N LEU A 127 -6.67 1.21 14.51
CA LEU A 127 -7.04 0.11 13.63
C LEU A 127 -5.86 -0.82 13.29
#